data_AF-A0A2V5YVU0-F1
#
_entry.id   AF-A0A2V5YVU0-F1
#
_cell.length_a   1.000
_cell.length_b   1.000
_cell.length_c   1.000
_cell.angle_alpha   90.00
_cell.angle_beta   90.00
_cell.angle_gamma   90.00
#
_symmetry.space_group_name_H-M   'P 1'
#
loop_
_entity.id
_entity.type
_entity.pdbx_description
1 polymer ?
#
loop_
_entity_poly.entity_id
_entity_poly.type
_entity_poly.pdbx_seq_one_letter_code
_entity_poly.pdbx_strand_id
1 'polypeptide(L)'
;MSLIPSAPFADSLFRMRSIWGTLGCLWIAFSIQAMPTSLFAQALAPSAVPSTSTPPQADEETIVPTFETQKLARTYILDVPAPRGQITDRNGEPLAQNRLSYNLAINFPTPLDFSDAQALSFAREKIDRTARLIGRKLKISDEAILRHYHNRGIMPMEIAQNLSQLEYEQIKNDPPPGVIVRPIYVRVYPNGKVAGQIIGYTGKTGRNPDGIVDNHETLWPETEGREGLEQTFNEMLTGKHGEYKLTFDKDGRKTSEKLITPPDPGY
;
A
#
# COMPACT_ATOMS: atom_id res chain seq x y z
N MET A 1 35.88 -26.56 34.98
CA MET A 1 36.81 -26.29 36.11
C MET A 1 37.58 -25.04 35.77
N SER A 2 37.69 -23.99 36.57
CA SER A 2 37.13 -23.60 37.87
C SER A 2 37.65 -22.16 38.08
N LEU A 3 36.75 -21.20 38.19
CA LEU A 3 36.46 -20.45 39.43
C LEU A 3 37.39 -19.26 39.69
N ILE A 4 36.84 -18.07 39.42
CA ILE A 4 37.25 -16.76 39.94
C ILE A 4 36.66 -16.63 41.35
N PRO A 5 37.40 -16.17 42.38
CA PRO A 5 36.88 -16.07 43.73
C PRO A 5 36.23 -14.71 44.04
N SER A 6 35.00 -14.81 44.56
CA SER A 6 34.35 -14.13 45.70
C SER A 6 34.87 -12.79 46.25
N ALA A 7 33.90 -11.89 46.42
CA ALA A 7 33.90 -10.69 47.27
C ALA A 7 34.13 -10.96 48.77
N PRO A 8 34.28 -9.89 49.58
CA PRO A 8 33.72 -9.87 50.92
C PRO A 8 32.71 -8.73 51.16
N PHE A 9 31.76 -9.14 51.98
CA PHE A 9 30.65 -8.45 52.64
C PHE A 9 31.17 -7.47 53.72
N ALA A 10 30.50 -6.34 53.94
CA ALA A 10 30.51 -5.64 55.23
C ALA A 10 29.27 -4.75 55.40
N ASP A 11 28.48 -5.12 56.40
CA ASP A 11 27.33 -4.43 57.00
C ASP A 11 27.69 -3.11 57.73
N SER A 12 26.73 -2.18 57.78
CA SER A 12 26.28 -1.47 59.01
C SER A 12 25.26 -0.40 58.60
N LEU A 13 23.96 -0.59 58.87
CA LEU A 13 23.21 -0.26 60.09
C LEU A 13 23.16 1.23 60.49
N PHE A 14 21.91 1.68 60.66
CA PHE A 14 21.42 2.73 61.57
C PHE A 14 21.52 4.22 61.17
N ARG A 15 20.37 4.80 60.76
CA ARG A 15 19.69 5.82 61.61
C ARG A 15 18.25 6.13 61.17
N MET A 16 17.31 5.91 62.10
CA MET A 16 15.93 6.42 62.11
C MET A 16 15.88 7.91 62.46
N ARG A 17 14.87 8.61 61.91
CA ARG A 17 14.05 9.71 62.47
C ARG A 17 13.02 10.07 61.38
N SER A 18 11.75 9.65 61.40
CA SER A 18 10.63 9.98 62.30
C SER A 18 10.48 11.47 62.59
N ILE A 19 9.53 12.12 61.89
CA ILE A 19 8.63 13.16 62.43
C ILE A 19 7.25 12.99 61.77
N TRP A 20 6.24 12.84 62.62
CA TRP A 20 4.80 12.81 62.34
C TRP A 20 4.19 14.23 62.30
N GLY A 21 2.98 14.33 61.72
CA GLY A 21 1.98 15.36 62.05
C GLY A 21 1.09 15.73 60.85
N THR A 22 -0.10 15.14 60.65
CA THR A 22 -1.44 15.55 61.20
C THR A 22 -1.98 16.83 60.55
N LEU A 23 -3.25 17.05 60.22
CA LEU A 23 -4.53 16.32 60.10
C LEU A 23 -5.51 17.39 59.56
N GLY A 24 -6.59 17.01 58.87
CA GLY A 24 -7.69 17.93 58.53
C GLY A 24 -8.47 17.45 57.31
N CYS A 25 -9.38 16.49 57.40
CA CYS A 25 -10.77 16.65 57.87
C CYS A 25 -11.50 17.86 57.26
N LEU A 26 -12.21 17.66 56.15
CA LEU A 26 -13.52 18.29 55.96
C LEU A 26 -14.43 17.40 55.10
N TRP A 27 -15.39 16.78 55.76
CA TRP A 27 -16.61 16.22 55.18
C TRP A 27 -17.68 17.31 55.18
N ILE A 28 -18.28 17.62 54.02
CA ILE A 28 -19.62 18.24 53.97
C ILE A 28 -20.39 17.60 52.82
N ALA A 29 -21.58 17.12 53.16
CA ALA A 29 -22.51 16.43 52.30
C ALA A 29 -23.53 17.38 51.64
N PHE A 30 -24.02 16.95 50.47
CA PHE A 30 -25.37 17.10 49.92
C PHE A 30 -25.98 18.50 49.71
N SER A 31 -26.31 18.80 48.45
CA SER A 31 -27.67 19.24 48.06
C SER A 31 -27.87 19.18 46.54
N ILE A 32 -28.86 18.40 46.13
CA ILE A 32 -29.38 18.29 44.76
C ILE A 32 -30.35 19.45 44.57
N GLN A 33 -30.12 20.32 43.58
CA GLN A 33 -31.18 21.08 42.94
C GLN A 33 -31.00 21.05 41.43
N ALA A 34 -32.01 20.48 40.76
CA ALA A 34 -32.20 20.53 39.33
C ALA A 34 -32.82 21.88 38.95
N MET A 35 -32.21 22.57 37.99
CA MET A 35 -32.84 23.69 37.26
C MET A 35 -32.56 23.46 35.76
N PRO A 36 -33.58 23.54 34.89
CA PRO A 36 -33.44 23.21 33.48
C PRO A 36 -32.80 24.38 32.75
N THR A 37 -31.56 24.23 32.29
CA THR A 37 -30.99 25.16 31.31
C THR A 37 -31.53 24.78 29.93
N SER A 38 -32.57 25.49 29.49
CA SER A 38 -33.02 25.49 28.11
C SER A 38 -31.94 26.12 27.23
N LEU A 39 -31.01 25.31 26.72
CA LEU A 39 -30.16 25.70 25.60
C LEU A 39 -31.02 25.67 24.34
N PHE A 40 -31.30 26.86 23.81
CA PHE A 40 -31.72 27.02 22.42
C PHE A 40 -30.61 26.45 21.52
N ALA A 41 -30.86 25.26 20.97
CA ALA A 41 -30.09 24.75 19.85
C ALA A 41 -30.46 25.60 18.62
N GLN A 42 -29.61 26.57 18.27
CA GLN A 42 -29.63 27.17 16.94
C GLN A 42 -29.21 26.10 15.95
N ALA A 43 -30.20 25.47 15.31
CA ALA A 43 -30.00 24.65 14.13
C ALA A 43 -29.53 25.57 12.99
N LEU A 44 -28.21 25.66 12.80
CA LEU A 44 -27.64 26.13 11.55
C LEU A 44 -27.92 25.04 10.50
N ALA A 45 -28.96 25.25 9.71
CA ALA A 45 -29.18 24.48 8.50
C ALA A 45 -27.96 24.66 7.57
N PRO A 46 -27.34 23.60 7.04
CA PRO A 46 -26.37 23.76 5.97
C PRO A 46 -27.12 24.25 4.72
N SER A 47 -26.85 25.49 4.32
CA SER A 47 -27.25 26.01 3.02
C SER A 47 -26.57 25.16 1.96
N ALA A 48 -27.32 24.27 1.33
CA ALA A 48 -26.91 23.58 0.11
C ALA A 48 -26.81 24.62 -1.02
N VAL A 49 -25.63 25.20 -1.18
CA VAL A 49 -25.24 25.83 -2.43
C VAL A 49 -24.96 24.67 -3.39
N PRO A 50 -25.60 24.58 -4.57
CA PRO A 50 -25.20 23.60 -5.56
C PRO A 50 -23.84 24.05 -6.10
N SER A 51 -22.76 23.58 -5.49
CA SER A 51 -21.49 23.51 -6.17
C SER A 51 -21.71 22.55 -7.33
N THR A 52 -21.87 23.10 -8.53
CA THR A 52 -21.65 22.39 -9.78
C THR A 52 -20.23 21.85 -9.73
N SER A 53 -20.06 20.67 -9.14
CA SER A 53 -18.86 19.88 -9.26
C SER A 53 -18.83 19.41 -10.71
N THR A 54 -18.09 20.15 -11.53
CA THR A 54 -17.57 19.64 -12.79
C THR A 54 -17.11 18.21 -12.55
N PRO A 55 -17.64 17.21 -13.27
CA PRO A 55 -17.13 15.84 -13.21
C PRO A 55 -15.60 15.89 -13.43
N PRO A 56 -14.83 14.98 -12.81
CA PRO A 56 -13.40 14.91 -13.11
C PRO A 56 -13.28 14.81 -14.63
N GLN A 57 -12.58 15.76 -15.25
CA GLN A 57 -12.35 15.74 -16.68
C GLN A 57 -11.73 14.39 -16.99
N ALA A 58 -12.51 13.52 -17.62
CA ALA A 58 -11.96 12.36 -18.29
C ALA A 58 -10.92 12.93 -19.25
N ASP A 59 -9.67 12.47 -19.14
CA ASP A 59 -8.66 12.75 -20.15
C ASP A 59 -9.30 12.40 -21.49
N GLU A 60 -9.68 13.44 -22.24
CA GLU A 60 -10.46 13.30 -23.46
C GLU A 60 -9.58 12.51 -24.41
N GLU A 61 -10.01 11.28 -24.69
CA GLU A 61 -9.37 10.42 -25.66
C GLU A 61 -9.28 11.20 -26.98
N THR A 62 -8.10 11.75 -27.30
CA THR A 62 -7.76 12.15 -28.67
C THR A 62 -7.54 10.88 -29.48
N ILE A 63 -8.56 10.02 -29.55
CA ILE A 63 -8.70 9.04 -30.61
C ILE A 63 -9.07 9.89 -31.81
N VAL A 64 -8.07 10.19 -32.64
CA VAL A 64 -8.34 10.75 -33.96
C VAL A 64 -9.22 9.71 -34.66
N PRO A 65 -10.51 9.99 -34.93
CA PRO A 65 -11.40 9.02 -35.54
C PRO A 65 -10.87 8.75 -36.94
N THR A 66 -10.19 7.63 -37.11
CA THR A 66 -9.76 7.16 -38.40
C THR A 66 -10.78 6.15 -38.92
N PHE A 67 -11.14 6.29 -40.18
CA PHE A 67 -11.99 5.31 -40.88
C PHE A 67 -11.22 4.03 -41.21
N GLU A 68 -9.90 4.03 -41.08
CA GLU A 68 -9.04 2.87 -41.34
C GLU A 68 -8.81 2.03 -40.08
N THR A 69 -9.09 0.74 -40.16
CA THR A 69 -8.75 -0.21 -39.11
C THR A 69 -7.24 -0.24 -38.88
N GLN A 70 -6.78 0.26 -37.73
CA GLN A 70 -5.37 0.16 -37.33
C GLN A 70 -5.03 -1.27 -36.91
N LYS A 71 -4.64 -2.12 -37.86
CA LYS A 71 -4.35 -3.56 -37.65
C LYS A 71 -3.29 -3.86 -36.58
N LEU A 72 -2.39 -2.92 -36.31
CA LEU A 72 -1.29 -3.07 -35.36
C LEU A 72 -1.56 -2.42 -33.99
N ALA A 73 -2.67 -1.69 -33.84
CA ALA A 73 -3.06 -1.15 -32.55
C ALA A 73 -3.37 -2.30 -31.58
N ARG A 74 -2.87 -2.20 -30.36
CA ARG A 74 -3.02 -3.24 -29.33
C ARG A 74 -3.77 -2.70 -28.14
N THR A 75 -4.64 -3.52 -27.57
CA THR A 75 -5.34 -3.23 -26.32
C THR A 75 -5.07 -4.37 -25.36
N TYR A 76 -4.62 -4.02 -24.15
CA TYR A 76 -4.49 -4.95 -23.03
C TYR A 76 -5.55 -4.63 -21.99
N ILE A 77 -6.25 -5.66 -21.51
CA ILE A 77 -7.11 -5.57 -20.33
C ILE A 77 -6.37 -6.31 -19.23
N LEU A 78 -6.10 -5.63 -18.13
CA LEU A 78 -5.32 -6.12 -17.00
C LEU A 78 -6.18 -6.09 -15.75
N ASP A 79 -5.97 -7.04 -14.86
CA ASP A 79 -6.75 -7.15 -13.64
C ASP A 79 -6.11 -6.33 -12.52
N VAL A 80 -6.93 -5.60 -11.79
CA VAL A 80 -6.55 -4.84 -10.59
C VAL A 80 -6.95 -5.63 -9.37
N PRO A 81 -6.00 -6.24 -8.63
CA PRO A 81 -6.33 -7.01 -7.44
C PRO A 81 -7.11 -6.19 -6.42
N ALA A 82 -8.16 -6.80 -5.87
CA ALA A 82 -9.03 -6.14 -4.91
C ALA A 82 -8.42 -6.05 -3.50
N PRO A 83 -8.81 -5.05 -2.70
CA PRO A 83 -8.51 -5.05 -1.28
C PRO A 83 -9.20 -6.25 -0.62
N ARG A 84 -8.43 -7.05 0.13
CA ARG A 84 -8.99 -8.20 0.86
C ARG A 84 -9.92 -7.79 1.99
N GLY A 85 -10.94 -8.59 2.28
CA GLY A 85 -11.86 -8.39 3.40
C GLY A 85 -11.17 -8.37 4.77
N GLN A 86 -11.73 -7.66 5.75
CA GLN A 86 -11.16 -7.53 7.09
C GLN A 86 -11.64 -8.66 7.99
N ILE A 87 -10.74 -9.26 8.76
CA ILE A 87 -11.12 -10.23 9.80
C ILE A 87 -11.16 -9.47 11.13
N THR A 88 -12.31 -9.48 11.80
CA THR A 88 -12.52 -8.84 13.11
C THR A 88 -12.87 -9.86 14.18
N ASP A 89 -12.63 -9.50 15.44
CA ASP A 89 -13.15 -10.25 16.57
C ASP A 89 -14.65 -9.99 16.80
N ARG A 90 -15.21 -10.58 17.87
CA ARG A 90 -16.62 -10.41 18.26
C ARG A 90 -17.02 -8.97 18.65
N ASN A 91 -16.05 -8.11 18.94
CA ASN A 91 -16.24 -6.72 19.33
C ASN A 91 -15.94 -5.74 18.17
N GLY A 92 -15.52 -6.26 17.01
CA GLY A 92 -15.15 -5.46 15.84
C GLY A 92 -13.67 -5.08 15.77
N GLU A 93 -12.83 -5.54 16.70
CA GLU A 93 -11.39 -5.24 16.70
C GLU A 93 -10.67 -6.01 15.56
N PRO A 94 -9.78 -5.36 14.79
CA PRO A 94 -9.10 -5.99 13.67
C PRO A 94 -8.13 -7.08 14.12
N LEU A 95 -8.36 -8.30 13.60
CA LEU A 95 -7.44 -9.43 13.71
C LEU A 95 -6.54 -9.53 12.48
N ALA A 96 -7.08 -9.26 11.29
CA ALA A 96 -6.34 -9.13 10.04
C ALA A 96 -6.95 -8.00 9.19
N GLN A 97 -6.09 -7.08 8.74
CA GLN A 97 -6.51 -5.92 7.97
C GLN A 97 -5.51 -5.63 6.84
N ASN A 98 -5.90 -4.77 5.90
CA ASN A 98 -4.99 -4.27 4.90
C ASN A 98 -4.34 -2.97 5.38
N ARG A 99 -3.08 -2.77 5.00
CA ARG A 99 -2.37 -1.50 5.11
C ARG A 99 -1.91 -1.08 3.73
N LEU A 100 -2.05 0.22 3.45
CA LEU A 100 -1.49 0.80 2.24
C LEU A 100 0.04 0.77 2.32
N SER A 101 0.65 0.22 1.28
CA SER A 101 2.09 0.14 1.08
C SER A 101 2.39 0.74 -0.28
N TYR A 102 3.61 1.27 -0.46
CA TYR A 102 4.01 1.88 -1.71
C TYR A 102 5.19 1.13 -2.31
N ASN A 103 5.12 0.85 -3.61
CA ASN A 103 6.20 0.26 -4.40
C ASN A 103 6.71 1.29 -5.40
N LEU A 104 8.01 1.23 -5.71
CA LEU A 104 8.61 2.02 -6.77
C LEU A 104 8.73 1.17 -8.02
N ALA A 105 8.43 1.78 -9.16
CA ALA A 105 8.58 1.15 -10.45
C ALA A 105 9.08 2.11 -11.51
N ILE A 106 9.66 1.56 -12.58
CA ILE A 106 10.13 2.30 -13.74
C ILE A 106 9.22 2.02 -14.92
N ASN A 107 8.74 3.07 -15.57
CA ASN A 107 8.08 3.02 -16.87
C ASN A 107 9.13 3.23 -17.95
N PHE A 108 9.27 2.25 -18.85
CA PHE A 108 9.99 2.48 -20.09
C PHE A 108 9.17 3.39 -21.01
N PRO A 109 9.81 4.32 -21.73
CA PRO A 109 9.13 5.15 -22.70
C PRO A 109 8.57 4.28 -23.82
N THR A 110 7.42 4.69 -24.36
CA THR A 110 6.79 4.02 -25.51
C THR A 110 6.89 4.92 -26.74
N PRO A 111 7.20 4.39 -27.93
CA PRO A 111 7.34 2.96 -28.24
C PRO A 111 8.63 2.35 -27.66
N LEU A 112 8.64 1.02 -27.48
CA LEU A 112 9.78 0.28 -26.92
C LEU A 112 10.88 0.08 -27.99
N ASP A 113 11.49 1.17 -28.44
CA ASP A 113 12.47 1.21 -29.54
C ASP A 113 13.93 1.28 -29.07
N PHE A 114 14.18 1.27 -27.76
CA PHE A 114 15.53 1.25 -27.22
C PHE A 114 16.27 -0.04 -27.57
N SER A 115 17.53 0.10 -27.96
CA SER A 115 18.49 -1.01 -27.95
C SER A 115 18.77 -1.47 -26.51
N ASP A 116 19.28 -2.69 -26.35
CA ASP A 116 19.61 -3.28 -25.04
C ASP A 116 20.51 -2.35 -24.20
N ALA A 117 21.52 -1.74 -24.83
CA ALA A 117 22.41 -0.79 -24.16
C ALA A 117 21.67 0.49 -23.70
N GLN A 118 20.73 0.98 -24.50
CA GLN A 118 19.89 2.12 -24.14
C GLN A 118 18.91 1.78 -23.02
N ALA A 119 18.25 0.61 -23.08
CA ALA A 119 17.34 0.14 -22.05
C ALA A 119 18.06 -0.03 -20.70
N LEU A 120 19.26 -0.64 -20.70
CA LEU A 120 20.09 -0.78 -19.51
C LEU A 120 20.54 0.56 -18.95
N SER A 121 21.06 1.46 -19.79
CA SER A 121 21.55 2.76 -19.33
C SER A 121 20.40 3.61 -18.76
N PHE A 122 19.23 3.61 -19.40
CA PHE A 122 18.02 4.25 -18.91
C PHE A 122 17.61 3.70 -17.54
N ALA A 123 17.46 2.37 -17.41
CA ALA A 123 17.03 1.75 -16.16
C ALA A 123 18.03 2.02 -15.02
N ARG A 124 19.33 1.87 -15.28
CA ARG A 124 20.39 2.14 -14.29
C ARG A 124 20.38 3.59 -13.82
N GLU A 125 20.28 4.55 -14.74
CA GLU A 125 20.17 5.97 -14.39
C GLU A 125 19.00 6.23 -13.43
N LYS A 126 17.83 5.65 -13.72
CA LYS A 126 16.64 5.80 -12.85
C LYS A 126 16.80 5.09 -11.52
N ILE A 127 17.35 3.87 -11.51
CA ILE A 127 17.64 3.11 -10.28
C ILE A 127 18.61 3.90 -9.39
N ASP A 128 19.71 4.41 -9.95
CA ASP A 128 20.75 5.13 -9.19
C ASP A 128 20.25 6.49 -8.68
N ARG A 129 19.47 7.21 -9.49
CA ARG A 129 18.84 8.47 -9.06
C ARG A 129 17.84 8.22 -7.93
N THR A 130 17.00 7.21 -8.07
CA THR A 130 16.00 6.85 -7.06
C THR A 130 16.66 6.36 -5.77
N ALA A 131 17.66 5.48 -5.88
CA ALA A 131 18.42 4.95 -4.75
C ALA A 131 19.07 6.07 -3.92
N ARG A 132 19.64 7.09 -4.59
CA ARG A 132 20.21 8.27 -3.92
C ARG A 132 19.15 9.11 -3.22
N LEU A 133 17.98 9.30 -3.84
CA LEU A 133 16.90 10.11 -3.30
C LEU A 133 16.30 9.48 -2.03
N ILE A 134 16.02 8.18 -2.05
CA ILE A 134 15.42 7.48 -0.91
C ILE A 134 16.45 6.97 0.11
N GLY A 135 17.75 7.05 -0.20
CA GLY A 135 18.83 6.56 0.66
C GLY A 135 18.90 5.02 0.79
N ARG A 136 18.28 4.27 -0.14
CA ARG A 136 18.24 2.81 -0.14
C ARG A 136 19.05 2.25 -1.29
N LYS A 137 19.87 1.25 -0.99
CA LYS A 137 20.60 0.51 -2.02
C LYS A 137 19.64 -0.38 -2.81
N LEU A 138 19.47 -0.07 -4.09
CA LEU A 138 18.70 -0.87 -5.04
C LEU A 138 19.68 -1.68 -5.89
N LYS A 139 19.44 -3.00 -6.02
CA LYS A 139 20.24 -3.89 -6.85
C LYS A 139 19.32 -4.73 -7.73
N ILE A 140 19.44 -4.57 -9.03
CA ILE A 140 18.71 -5.34 -10.03
C ILE A 140 19.75 -5.78 -11.07
N SER A 141 19.69 -7.04 -11.50
CA SER A 141 20.64 -7.54 -12.50
C SER A 141 20.29 -7.05 -13.90
N ASP A 142 21.29 -6.91 -14.75
CA ASP A 142 21.09 -6.46 -16.13
C ASP A 142 20.18 -7.43 -16.91
N GLU A 143 20.32 -8.73 -16.65
CA GLU A 143 19.48 -9.76 -17.26
C GLU A 143 18.02 -9.62 -16.85
N ALA A 144 17.74 -9.19 -15.61
CA ALA A 144 16.37 -8.94 -15.17
C ALA A 144 15.78 -7.69 -15.85
N ILE A 145 16.58 -6.65 -16.04
CA ILE A 145 16.17 -5.41 -16.73
C ILE A 145 15.85 -5.72 -18.20
N LEU A 146 16.76 -6.37 -18.92
CA LEU A 146 16.58 -6.71 -20.33
C LEU A 146 15.41 -7.68 -20.53
N ARG A 147 15.31 -8.71 -19.68
CA ARG A 147 14.19 -9.66 -19.75
C ARG A 147 12.85 -8.97 -19.54
N HIS A 148 12.74 -8.08 -18.54
CA HIS A 148 11.53 -7.28 -18.35
C HIS A 148 11.25 -6.41 -19.56
N TYR A 149 12.26 -5.70 -20.08
CA TYR A 149 12.12 -4.81 -21.22
C TYR A 149 11.58 -5.52 -22.48
N HIS A 150 12.18 -6.66 -22.85
CA HIS A 150 11.77 -7.41 -24.04
C HIS A 150 10.42 -8.11 -23.88
N ASN A 151 10.16 -8.72 -22.72
CA ASN A 151 8.96 -9.53 -22.53
C ASN A 151 7.74 -8.66 -22.21
N ARG A 152 7.93 -7.63 -21.39
CA ARG A 152 6.84 -6.86 -20.80
C ARG A 152 7.19 -5.41 -20.50
N GLY A 153 7.99 -4.76 -21.35
CA GLY A 153 8.42 -3.37 -21.19
C GLY A 153 7.28 -2.34 -21.15
N ILE A 154 6.08 -2.69 -21.63
CA ILE A 154 4.87 -1.87 -21.51
C ILE A 154 4.35 -1.81 -20.06
N MET A 155 4.71 -2.78 -19.23
CA MET A 155 4.38 -2.83 -17.81
C MET A 155 5.48 -2.18 -16.98
N PRO A 156 5.15 -1.48 -15.89
CA PRO A 156 6.18 -0.88 -15.06
C PRO A 156 6.99 -1.93 -14.30
N MET A 157 8.31 -1.81 -14.36
CA MET A 157 9.26 -2.71 -13.68
C MET A 157 9.42 -2.29 -12.21
N GLU A 158 9.05 -3.15 -11.27
CA GLU A 158 9.26 -2.86 -9.84
C GLU A 158 10.74 -2.85 -9.47
N ILE A 159 11.18 -1.78 -8.80
CA ILE A 159 12.57 -1.61 -8.34
C ILE A 159 12.71 -1.64 -6.81
N ALA A 160 11.65 -1.31 -6.09
CA ALA A 160 11.60 -1.39 -4.64
C ALA A 160 10.17 -1.70 -4.16
N GLN A 161 10.05 -2.56 -3.16
CA GLN A 161 8.77 -2.90 -2.54
C GLN A 161 8.71 -2.40 -1.09
N ASN A 162 7.49 -2.10 -0.63
CA ASN A 162 7.18 -1.69 0.75
C ASN A 162 8.10 -0.58 1.25
N LEU A 163 7.98 0.60 0.64
CA LEU A 163 8.65 1.81 1.10
C LEU A 163 8.25 2.12 2.55
N SER A 164 9.23 2.54 3.33
CA SER A 164 8.99 3.19 4.62
C SER A 164 8.32 4.55 4.41
N GLN A 165 7.69 5.06 5.47
CA GLN A 165 7.03 6.37 5.44
C GLN A 165 8.01 7.48 5.01
N LEU A 166 9.24 7.45 5.53
CA LEU A 166 10.28 8.43 5.18
C LEU A 166 10.65 8.36 3.70
N GLU A 167 10.88 7.15 3.16
CA GLU A 167 11.21 6.97 1.74
C GLU A 167 10.07 7.45 0.83
N TYR A 168 8.82 7.14 1.20
CA TYR A 168 7.64 7.59 0.47
C TYR A 168 7.53 9.12 0.47
N GLU A 169 7.73 9.77 1.62
CA GLU A 169 7.66 11.23 1.73
C GLU A 169 8.70 11.95 0.86
N GLN A 170 9.90 11.37 0.68
CA GLN A 170 10.92 11.94 -0.19
C GLN A 170 10.52 11.94 -1.67
N ILE A 171 9.76 10.94 -2.12
CA ILE A 171 9.50 10.70 -3.54
C ILE A 171 8.08 11.04 -3.99
N LYS A 172 7.11 11.14 -3.07
CA LYS A 172 5.68 11.29 -3.40
C LYS A 172 5.36 12.56 -4.21
N ASN A 173 6.08 13.65 -3.98
CA ASN A 173 5.77 14.96 -4.57
C ASN A 173 6.53 15.21 -5.89
N ASP A 174 7.75 14.66 -6.01
CA ASP A 174 8.63 14.88 -7.15
C ASP A 174 9.37 13.58 -7.52
N PRO A 175 8.67 12.56 -8.03
CA PRO A 175 9.32 11.35 -8.50
C PRO A 175 10.17 11.66 -9.74
N PRO A 176 11.37 11.07 -9.89
CA PRO A 176 12.16 11.23 -11.10
C PRO A 176 11.36 10.86 -12.36
N PRO A 177 11.55 11.56 -13.50
CA PRO A 177 10.83 11.23 -14.73
C PRO A 177 11.05 9.77 -15.14
N GLY A 178 9.95 9.08 -15.42
CA GLY A 178 9.92 7.65 -15.72
C GLY A 178 9.87 6.73 -14.49
N VAL A 179 9.90 7.28 -13.27
CA VAL A 179 9.68 6.54 -12.03
C VAL A 179 8.27 6.83 -11.52
N ILE A 180 7.57 5.79 -11.10
CA ILE A 180 6.23 5.89 -10.54
C ILE A 180 6.18 5.26 -9.15
N VAL A 181 5.32 5.84 -8.30
CA VAL A 181 5.00 5.29 -6.98
C VAL A 181 3.64 4.61 -7.09
N ARG A 182 3.61 3.30 -6.85
CA ARG A 182 2.38 2.51 -6.93
C ARG A 182 1.85 2.17 -5.53
N PRO A 183 0.61 2.56 -5.21
CA PRO A 183 -0.06 2.07 -4.01
C PRO A 183 -0.41 0.58 -4.18
N ILE A 184 -0.10 -0.23 -3.18
CA ILE A 184 -0.48 -1.64 -3.09
C ILE A 184 -1.03 -1.93 -1.69
N TYR A 185 -1.95 -2.88 -1.60
CA TYR A 185 -2.46 -3.36 -0.32
C TYR A 185 -1.60 -4.51 0.19
N VAL A 186 -1.13 -4.39 1.43
CA VAL A 186 -0.37 -5.44 2.12
C VAL A 186 -1.13 -5.87 3.37
N ARG A 187 -1.22 -7.18 3.59
CA ARG A 187 -1.88 -7.75 4.76
C ARG A 187 -1.08 -7.51 6.03
N VAL A 188 -1.74 -7.07 7.10
CA VAL A 188 -1.15 -6.82 8.42
C VAL A 188 -2.01 -7.47 9.50
N TYR A 189 -1.35 -8.05 10.50
CA TYR A 189 -1.96 -8.71 11.66
C TYR A 189 -1.61 -7.90 12.92
N PRO A 190 -2.48 -6.96 13.38
CA PRO A 190 -2.14 -6.00 14.44
C PRO A 190 -1.73 -6.66 15.76
N ASN A 191 -2.37 -7.79 16.11
CA ASN A 191 -2.10 -8.55 17.32
C ASN A 191 -0.92 -9.54 17.18
N GLY A 192 -0.21 -9.49 16.06
CA GLY A 192 0.97 -10.32 15.79
C GLY A 192 0.70 -11.81 15.91
N LYS A 193 1.33 -12.46 16.89
CA LYS A 193 1.26 -13.92 17.06
C LYS A 193 -0.02 -14.40 17.76
N VAL A 194 -0.82 -13.50 18.32
CA VAL A 194 -2.06 -13.88 19.02
C VAL A 194 -3.01 -14.52 18.03
N ALA A 195 -3.49 -15.72 18.36
CA ALA A 195 -4.36 -16.52 17.51
C ALA A 195 -3.81 -16.78 16.09
N GLY A 196 -2.48 -16.74 15.90
CA GLY A 196 -1.87 -16.89 14.58
C GLY A 196 -2.20 -18.21 13.88
N GLN A 197 -2.35 -19.33 14.61
CA GLN A 197 -2.77 -20.62 14.06
C GLN A 197 -4.25 -20.63 13.63
N ILE A 198 -5.08 -19.83 14.30
CA ILE A 198 -6.50 -19.73 13.98
C ILE A 198 -6.68 -18.79 12.79
N ILE A 199 -6.13 -17.57 12.87
CA ILE A 199 -6.23 -16.55 11.81
C ILE A 199 -5.50 -17.03 10.55
N GLY A 200 -4.30 -17.58 10.71
CA GLY A 200 -3.40 -17.95 9.62
C GLY A 200 -2.68 -16.75 9.03
N TYR A 201 -2.21 -16.91 7.79
CA TYR A 201 -1.49 -15.87 7.06
C TYR A 201 -1.75 -15.95 5.55
N THR A 202 -1.38 -14.87 4.86
CA THR A 202 -1.45 -14.75 3.39
C THR A 202 -0.07 -14.92 2.76
N GLY A 203 -0.02 -15.46 1.54
CA GLY A 203 1.19 -15.51 0.72
C GLY A 203 0.91 -15.03 -0.70
N LYS A 204 1.95 -14.70 -1.47
CA LYS A 204 1.80 -14.37 -2.89
C LYS A 204 1.27 -15.57 -3.66
N THR A 205 0.37 -15.34 -4.61
CA THR A 205 -0.13 -16.37 -5.52
C THR A 205 0.93 -16.63 -6.60
N GLY A 206 1.62 -17.75 -6.49
CA GLY A 206 2.65 -18.17 -7.46
C GLY A 206 3.84 -17.23 -7.60
N ARG A 207 4.54 -17.34 -8.73
CA ARG A 207 5.67 -16.48 -9.12
C ARG A 207 5.16 -15.32 -9.96
N ASN A 208 5.73 -14.14 -9.79
CA ASN A 208 5.43 -13.00 -10.65
C ASN A 208 5.63 -13.40 -12.12
N PRO A 209 4.65 -13.09 -13.00
CA PRO A 209 4.80 -13.34 -14.42
C PRO A 209 6.05 -12.66 -14.97
N ASP A 210 6.79 -13.38 -15.81
CA ASP A 210 8.06 -12.93 -16.41
C ASP A 210 8.02 -13.05 -17.95
N GLY A 211 6.90 -13.53 -18.48
CA GLY A 211 6.66 -13.74 -19.90
C GLY A 211 6.03 -12.52 -20.58
N ILE A 212 5.51 -12.76 -21.78
CA ILE A 212 4.74 -11.77 -22.54
C ILE A 212 3.46 -11.45 -21.78
N VAL A 213 3.09 -10.17 -21.73
CA VAL A 213 1.87 -9.69 -21.07
C VAL A 213 0.65 -10.33 -21.73
N ASP A 214 -0.18 -10.97 -20.93
CA ASP A 214 -1.47 -11.54 -21.37
C ASP A 214 -2.65 -10.69 -20.88
N ASN A 215 -3.80 -10.85 -21.52
CA ASN A 215 -5.04 -10.26 -21.04
C ASN A 215 -5.49 -10.93 -19.73
N HIS A 216 -6.09 -10.14 -18.86
CA HIS A 216 -6.50 -10.50 -17.51
C HIS A 216 -5.34 -10.93 -16.59
N GLU A 217 -4.11 -10.57 -16.96
CA GLU A 217 -2.99 -10.66 -16.03
C GLU A 217 -3.10 -9.56 -14.97
N THR A 218 -2.73 -9.88 -13.74
CA THR A 218 -2.80 -8.93 -12.63
C THR A 218 -1.67 -7.89 -12.68
N LEU A 219 -2.03 -6.63 -12.42
CA LEU A 219 -1.07 -5.52 -12.39
C LEU A 219 0.03 -5.71 -11.35
N TRP A 220 -0.27 -6.38 -10.26
CA TRP A 220 0.66 -6.77 -9.21
C TRP A 220 0.26 -8.13 -8.64
N PRO A 221 1.20 -8.86 -8.01
CA PRO A 221 0.92 -10.19 -7.51
C PRO A 221 -0.23 -10.20 -6.51
N GLU A 222 -1.19 -11.07 -6.75
CA GLU A 222 -2.24 -11.36 -5.80
C GLU A 222 -1.69 -12.04 -4.54
N THR A 223 -2.49 -11.99 -3.50
CA THR A 223 -2.23 -12.72 -2.26
C THR A 223 -3.36 -13.70 -2.02
N GLU A 224 -3.02 -14.91 -1.61
CA GLU A 224 -3.94 -15.98 -1.22
C GLU A 224 -3.72 -16.37 0.24
N GLY A 225 -4.79 -16.77 0.92
CA GLY A 225 -4.72 -17.33 2.26
C GLY A 225 -4.03 -18.69 2.26
N ARG A 226 -3.01 -18.86 3.10
CA ARG A 226 -2.17 -20.07 3.16
C ARG A 226 -2.55 -21.00 4.30
N GLU A 227 -3.12 -20.46 5.38
CA GLU A 227 -3.51 -21.23 6.57
C GLU A 227 -4.71 -20.57 7.27
N GLY A 228 -5.33 -21.28 8.20
CA GLY A 228 -6.31 -20.74 9.14
C GLY A 228 -7.58 -20.18 8.49
N LEU A 229 -8.12 -19.12 9.09
CA LEU A 229 -9.28 -18.38 8.57
C LEU A 229 -8.97 -17.70 7.23
N GLU A 230 -7.75 -17.21 7.04
CA GLU A 230 -7.32 -16.60 5.77
C GLU A 230 -7.48 -17.58 4.60
N GLN A 231 -7.09 -18.85 4.78
CA GLN A 231 -7.26 -19.90 3.76
C GLN A 231 -8.72 -20.34 3.67
N THR A 232 -9.36 -20.63 4.81
CA THR A 232 -10.73 -21.16 4.87
C THR A 232 -11.72 -20.23 4.19
N PHE A 233 -11.56 -18.92 4.37
CA PHE A 233 -12.43 -17.89 3.82
C PHE A 233 -11.78 -17.14 2.67
N ASN A 234 -10.77 -17.72 2.00
CA ASN A 234 -10.02 -17.05 0.94
C ASN A 234 -10.95 -16.50 -0.17
N GLU A 235 -11.96 -17.27 -0.58
CA GLU A 235 -12.89 -16.84 -1.63
C GLU A 235 -13.68 -15.57 -1.24
N MET A 236 -14.21 -15.53 -0.01
CA MET A 236 -14.93 -14.36 0.49
C MET A 236 -14.00 -13.17 0.73
N LEU A 237 -12.80 -13.42 1.25
CA LEU A 237 -11.82 -12.41 1.58
C LEU A 237 -11.14 -11.81 0.36
N THR A 238 -11.07 -12.49 -0.79
CA THR A 238 -10.30 -11.99 -1.95
C THR A 238 -10.98 -10.80 -2.64
N GLY A 239 -12.32 -10.78 -2.69
CA GLY A 239 -13.07 -9.78 -3.44
C GLY A 239 -13.09 -10.09 -4.94
N LYS A 240 -13.41 -9.08 -5.77
CA LYS A 240 -13.43 -9.20 -7.23
C LYS A 240 -12.50 -8.17 -7.87
N HIS A 241 -11.66 -8.62 -8.79
CA HIS A 241 -10.72 -7.73 -9.47
C HIS A 241 -11.43 -6.67 -10.28
N GLY A 242 -10.81 -5.49 -10.32
CA GLY A 242 -11.15 -4.47 -11.28
C GLY A 242 -10.50 -4.73 -12.62
N GLU A 243 -10.89 -3.97 -13.64
CA GLU A 243 -10.35 -4.07 -14.99
C GLU A 243 -9.67 -2.76 -15.38
N TYR A 244 -8.44 -2.88 -15.89
CA TYR A 244 -7.59 -1.79 -16.30
C TYR A 244 -7.21 -1.92 -17.77
N LYS A 245 -7.55 -0.92 -18.57
CA LYS A 245 -7.33 -0.92 -20.02
C LYS A 245 -6.13 -0.08 -20.39
N LEU A 246 -5.21 -0.68 -21.14
CA LEU A 246 -4.12 -0.01 -21.81
C LEU A 246 -4.33 -0.10 -23.33
N THR A 247 -4.36 1.05 -24.00
CA THR A 247 -4.50 1.12 -25.46
C THR A 247 -3.24 1.71 -26.07
N PHE A 248 -2.74 1.06 -27.10
CA PHE A 248 -1.56 1.46 -27.85
C PHE A 248 -1.92 1.71 -29.32
N ASP A 249 -1.28 2.71 -29.92
CA ASP A 249 -1.39 2.99 -31.34
C ASP A 249 -0.63 1.94 -32.19
N LYS A 250 -0.77 2.06 -33.52
CA LYS A 250 -0.03 1.23 -34.49
C LYS A 250 1.49 1.35 -34.39
N ASP A 251 2.00 2.44 -33.83
CA ASP A 251 3.43 2.73 -33.70
C ASP A 251 3.99 2.24 -32.35
N GLY A 252 3.13 1.71 -31.47
CA GLY A 252 3.48 1.19 -30.15
C GLY A 252 3.50 2.24 -29.03
N ARG A 253 3.02 3.47 -29.28
CA ARG A 253 2.86 4.50 -28.24
C ARG A 253 1.61 4.23 -27.43
N LYS A 254 1.71 4.41 -26.11
CA LYS A 254 0.55 4.35 -25.22
C LYS A 254 -0.35 5.55 -25.47
N THR A 255 -1.58 5.30 -25.94
CA THR A 255 -2.57 6.34 -26.26
C THR A 255 -3.51 6.58 -25.09
N SER A 256 -3.98 5.50 -24.44
CA SER A 256 -4.89 5.62 -23.29
C SER A 256 -4.60 4.58 -22.23
N GLU A 257 -4.90 4.97 -20.99
CA GLU A 257 -4.75 4.16 -19.78
C GLU A 257 -5.93 4.49 -18.87
N LYS A 258 -6.79 3.50 -18.59
CA LYS A 258 -8.06 3.75 -17.91
C LYS A 258 -8.49 2.58 -17.04
N LEU A 259 -8.93 2.88 -15.82
CA LEU A 259 -9.69 1.96 -15.00
C LEU A 259 -11.12 1.85 -15.56
N ILE A 260 -11.46 0.70 -16.14
CA ILE A 260 -12.81 0.43 -16.67
C ILE A 260 -13.75 0.15 -15.50
N THR A 261 -13.38 -0.83 -14.69
CA THR A 261 -14.18 -1.34 -13.58
C THR A 261 -13.34 -1.26 -12.31
N PRO A 262 -13.77 -0.55 -11.27
CA PRO A 262 -13.06 -0.56 -9.99
C PRO A 262 -13.15 -1.95 -9.34
N PRO A 263 -12.14 -2.36 -8.55
CA PRO A 263 -12.21 -3.62 -7.81
C PRO A 263 -13.25 -3.55 -6.68
N ASP A 264 -13.95 -4.66 -6.45
CA ASP A 264 -14.85 -4.83 -5.31
C ASP A 264 -14.10 -5.49 -4.15
N PRO A 265 -14.02 -4.85 -2.97
CA PRO A 265 -13.37 -5.45 -1.80
C PRO A 265 -14.00 -6.77 -1.38
N GLY A 266 -13.18 -7.63 -0.77
CA GLY A 266 -13.67 -8.83 -0.09
C GLY A 266 -14.52 -8.51 1.14
N TYR A 267 -15.31 -9.49 1.57
CA TYR A 267 -16.19 -9.39 2.74
C TYR A 267 -15.42 -9.45 4.06
#